data_AF-A0A1S4AEQ4-F1
#
_entry.id   AF-A0A1S4AEQ4-F1
#
_cell.length_a   1.000
_cell.length_b   1.000
_cell.length_c   1.000
_cell.angle_alpha   90.00
_cell.angle_beta   90.00
_cell.angle_gamma   90.00
#
_symmetry.space_group_name_H-M   'P 1'
#
loop_
_entity.id
_entity.type
_entity.pdbx_description
1 polymer ?
#
loop_
_entity_poly.entity_id
_entity_poly.type
_entity_poly.pdbx_seq_one_letter_code
_entity_poly.pdbx_strand_id
1 'polypeptide(L)'
;MPLLLHSAAFAVRKGLPVTGCGKPPVQKLSDTIIPALLDALQKESKVQIQARLLDAFNESIQIPGSHLSKHQAAKFVDRISEVLSTCSYRKTEREKRVREHNDSREQELLKEETEQHLAICRNIGICLGTMVKNLKASFLPLFDKFLPHVSLMWSNDRTAEERRVVVHLFRDVAEQCREDAFRQVLSFVLSVAY
;
A
#
# COMPACT_ATOMS: atom_id res chain seq x y z
N MET A 1 4.82 12.91 -6.41
CA MET A 1 5.03 13.74 -7.63
C MET A 1 4.97 12.88 -8.89
N PRO A 2 3.86 12.19 -9.16
CA PRO A 2 3.72 11.33 -10.34
C PRO A 2 3.69 12.13 -11.65
N LEU A 3 3.19 13.37 -11.64
CA LEU A 3 3.13 14.24 -12.82
C LEU A 3 4.52 14.46 -13.47
N LEU A 4 5.57 14.67 -12.68
CA LEU A 4 6.92 14.86 -13.23
C LEU A 4 7.42 13.58 -13.93
N LEU A 5 7.18 12.41 -13.32
CA LEU A 5 7.50 11.12 -13.92
C LEU A 5 6.70 10.86 -15.19
N HIS A 6 5.41 11.21 -15.19
CA HIS A 6 4.56 11.10 -16.37
C HIS A 6 5.05 11.98 -17.52
N SER A 7 5.40 13.24 -17.24
CA SER A 7 5.96 14.15 -18.23
C SER A 7 7.26 13.62 -18.82
N ALA A 8 8.16 13.09 -17.97
CA ALA A 8 9.40 12.48 -18.44
C ALA A 8 9.15 11.22 -19.29
N ALA A 9 8.26 10.33 -18.85
CA ALA A 9 7.89 9.13 -19.60
C ALA A 9 7.23 9.47 -20.95
N PHE A 10 6.41 10.52 -20.98
CA PHE A 10 5.79 11.02 -22.21
C PHE A 10 6.83 11.58 -23.18
N ALA A 11 7.77 12.40 -22.69
CA ALA A 11 8.85 12.95 -23.51
C ALA A 11 9.70 11.84 -24.15
N VAL A 12 10.09 10.82 -23.37
CA VAL A 12 10.83 9.65 -23.87
C VAL A 12 10.03 8.91 -24.95
N ARG A 13 8.73 8.67 -24.74
CA ARG A 13 7.87 8.01 -25.75
C ARG A 13 7.76 8.81 -27.05
N LYS A 14 7.87 10.13 -26.98
CA LYS A 14 7.84 11.03 -28.15
C LYS A 14 9.21 11.22 -28.80
N GLY A 15 10.25 10.53 -28.32
CA GLY A 15 11.61 10.68 -28.83
C GLY A 15 12.23 12.05 -28.52
N LEU A 16 11.66 12.80 -27.57
CA LEU A 16 12.20 14.10 -27.19
C LEU A 16 13.45 13.90 -26.32
N PRO A 17 14.54 14.67 -26.56
CA PRO A 17 15.75 14.55 -25.79
C PRO A 17 15.51 15.00 -24.34
N VAL A 18 15.75 14.10 -23.39
CA VAL A 18 15.83 14.43 -21.98
C VAL A 18 17.31 14.41 -21.58
N THR A 19 17.95 15.58 -21.58
CA THR A 19 19.38 15.72 -21.36
C THR A 19 19.76 15.59 -19.87
N GLY A 20 21.03 15.31 -19.57
CA GLY A 20 21.56 15.32 -18.20
C GLY A 20 21.32 14.05 -17.36
N CYS A 21 20.91 12.94 -17.97
CA CYS A 21 20.67 11.66 -17.28
C CYS A 21 21.64 10.56 -17.77
N GLY A 22 22.51 10.05 -16.89
CA GLY A 22 23.38 8.89 -17.18
C GLY A 22 22.68 7.51 -17.08
N LYS A 23 21.42 7.50 -16.65
CA LYS A 23 20.45 6.39 -16.67
C LYS A 23 19.26 6.79 -17.55
N PRO A 24 18.35 5.88 -17.96
CA PRO A 24 17.08 6.27 -18.56
C PRO A 24 16.42 7.37 -17.69
N PRO A 25 15.99 8.49 -18.30
CA PRO A 25 15.59 9.69 -17.55
C PRO A 25 14.43 9.43 -16.58
N VAL A 26 13.51 8.51 -16.93
CA VAL A 26 12.40 8.10 -16.06
C VAL A 26 12.92 7.38 -14.81
N GLN A 27 13.83 6.42 -14.96
CA GLN A 27 14.40 5.67 -13.83
C GLN A 27 15.20 6.59 -12.90
N LYS A 28 15.97 7.53 -13.45
CA LYS A 28 16.73 8.49 -12.62
C LYS A 28 15.80 9.34 -11.76
N LEU A 29 14.68 9.78 -12.33
CA LEU A 29 13.68 10.55 -11.58
C LEU A 29 12.97 9.67 -10.54
N SER A 30 12.63 8.43 -10.88
CA SER A 30 11.94 7.52 -9.95
C SER A 30 12.84 7.13 -8.78
N ASP A 31 14.15 6.93 -9.03
CA ASP A 31 15.18 6.69 -8.02
C ASP A 31 15.23 7.80 -6.95
N THR A 32 14.82 9.03 -7.30
CA THR A 32 14.74 10.17 -6.36
C THR A 32 13.35 10.33 -5.75
N ILE A 33 12.29 10.20 -6.56
CA ILE A 33 10.91 10.49 -6.15
C ILE A 33 10.37 9.43 -5.20
N ILE A 34 10.62 8.15 -5.50
CA ILE A 34 10.09 7.06 -4.70
C ILE A 34 10.62 7.13 -3.25
N PRO A 35 11.93 7.23 -3.00
CA PRO A 35 12.43 7.36 -1.62
C PRO A 35 11.86 8.57 -0.88
N ALA A 36 11.73 9.73 -1.55
CA ALA A 36 11.16 10.93 -0.93
C ALA A 36 9.69 10.74 -0.52
N LEU A 37 8.89 10.02 -1.33
CA LEU A 37 7.52 9.66 -0.97
C LEU A 37 7.49 8.71 0.23
N LEU A 38 8.38 7.72 0.29
CA LEU A 38 8.49 6.78 1.42
C LEU A 38 8.89 7.49 2.72
N ASP A 39 9.83 8.43 2.64
CA ASP A 39 10.28 9.22 3.79
C ASP A 39 9.21 10.20 4.27
N ALA A 40 8.44 10.78 3.35
CA ALA A 40 7.28 11.61 3.68
C ALA A 40 6.18 10.77 4.37
N LEU A 41 5.90 9.57 3.86
CA LEU A 41 4.89 8.67 4.44
C LEU A 41 5.23 8.30 5.89
N GLN A 42 6.51 8.09 6.20
CA GLN A 42 6.96 7.79 7.55
C GLN A 42 6.73 8.94 8.54
N LYS A 43 6.92 10.19 8.09
CA LYS A 43 6.84 11.39 8.95
C LYS A 43 5.42 11.93 9.08
N GLU A 44 4.55 11.57 8.15
CA GLU A 44 3.20 12.11 8.09
C GLU A 44 2.29 11.47 9.14
N SER A 45 1.58 12.32 9.90
CA SER A 45 0.67 11.90 10.97
C SER A 45 -0.80 11.96 10.58
N LYS A 46 -1.13 12.75 9.54
CA LYS A 46 -2.49 12.95 9.01
C LYS A 46 -2.83 11.86 8.01
N VAL A 47 -3.89 11.11 8.32
CA VAL A 47 -4.34 9.94 7.56
C VAL A 47 -4.66 10.30 6.10
N GLN A 48 -5.29 11.45 5.87
CA GLN A 48 -5.64 11.92 4.52
C GLN A 48 -4.39 12.20 3.67
N ILE A 49 -3.31 12.68 4.29
CA ILE A 49 -2.06 12.94 3.58
C ILE A 49 -1.33 11.61 3.33
N GLN A 50 -1.31 10.70 4.31
CA GLN A 50 -0.80 9.33 4.11
C GLN A 50 -1.50 8.63 2.92
N ALA A 51 -2.83 8.73 2.83
CA ALA A 51 -3.60 8.17 1.71
C ALA A 51 -3.14 8.74 0.36
N ARG A 52 -2.97 10.07 0.25
CA ARG A 52 -2.49 10.74 -0.97
C ARG A 52 -1.04 10.37 -1.31
N LEU A 53 -0.20 10.15 -0.30
CA LEU A 53 1.18 9.70 -0.50
C LEU A 53 1.22 8.26 -1.05
N LEU A 54 0.33 7.38 -0.56
CA LEU A 54 0.16 6.03 -1.09
C LEU A 54 -0.34 6.06 -2.54
N ASP A 55 -1.32 6.91 -2.86
CA ASP A 55 -1.79 7.08 -4.25
C ASP A 55 -0.66 7.55 -5.16
N ALA A 56 0.07 8.59 -4.74
CA ALA A 56 1.21 9.11 -5.50
C ALA A 56 2.32 8.06 -5.68
N PHE A 57 2.56 7.21 -4.68
CA PHE A 57 3.49 6.08 -4.79
C PHE A 57 2.98 5.06 -5.81
N ASN A 58 1.72 4.63 -5.70
CA ASN A 58 1.11 3.66 -6.60
C ASN A 58 1.12 4.13 -8.06
N GLU A 59 0.79 5.40 -8.32
CA GLU A 59 0.91 6.00 -9.65
C GLU A 59 2.35 5.97 -10.14
N SER A 60 3.32 6.34 -9.29
CA SER A 60 4.73 6.41 -9.67
C SER A 60 5.33 5.05 -10.08
N ILE A 61 4.87 3.95 -9.48
CA ILE A 61 5.37 2.59 -9.77
C ILE A 61 4.65 1.93 -10.96
N GLN A 62 3.55 2.52 -11.45
CA GLN A 62 2.86 2.07 -12.67
C GLN A 62 3.42 2.74 -13.94
N ILE A 63 4.21 3.81 -13.79
CA ILE A 63 4.78 4.54 -14.93
C ILE A 63 5.83 3.68 -15.63
N PRO A 64 5.72 3.43 -16.95
CA PRO A 64 6.70 2.61 -17.65
C PRO A 64 8.10 3.23 -17.63
N GLY A 65 9.10 2.39 -17.36
CA GLY A 65 10.48 2.82 -17.12
C GLY A 65 10.77 3.26 -15.69
N SER A 66 9.77 3.21 -14.79
CA SER A 66 9.95 3.32 -13.34
C SER A 66 10.01 1.91 -12.75
N HIS A 67 11.18 1.52 -12.25
CA HIS A 67 11.38 0.23 -11.60
C HIS A 67 11.67 0.41 -10.13
N LEU A 68 11.00 -0.38 -9.29
CA LEU A 68 11.32 -0.49 -7.87
C LEU A 68 12.56 -1.36 -7.67
N SER A 69 13.57 -0.81 -7.00
CA SER A 69 14.65 -1.65 -6.47
C SER A 69 14.13 -2.51 -5.31
N LYS A 70 14.80 -3.66 -5.07
CA LYS A 70 14.49 -4.54 -3.93
C LYS A 70 14.47 -3.78 -2.60
N HIS A 71 15.42 -2.88 -2.41
CA HIS A 71 15.50 -2.04 -1.21
C HIS A 71 14.30 -1.09 -1.08
N GLN A 72 13.89 -0.40 -2.15
CA GLN A 72 12.70 0.46 -2.11
C GLN A 72 11.42 -0.34 -1.84
N ALA A 73 11.27 -1.51 -2.45
CA ALA A 73 10.12 -2.38 -2.23
C ALA A 73 10.05 -2.89 -0.78
N ALA A 74 11.19 -3.31 -0.21
CA ALA A 74 11.27 -3.71 1.20
C ALA A 74 10.94 -2.54 2.14
N LYS A 75 11.55 -1.37 1.90
CA LYS A 75 11.28 -0.16 2.67
C LYS A 75 9.80 0.22 2.61
N PHE A 76 9.15 0.11 1.45
CA PHE A 76 7.71 0.37 1.32
C PHE A 76 6.89 -0.58 2.20
N VAL A 77 7.15 -1.89 2.14
CA VAL A 77 6.43 -2.88 2.98
C VAL A 77 6.60 -2.59 4.47
N ASP A 78 7.78 -2.14 4.89
CA ASP A 78 8.02 -1.74 6.29
C ASP A 78 7.16 -0.53 6.67
N ARG A 79 7.14 0.50 5.81
CA ARG A 79 6.35 1.71 6.06
C ARG A 79 4.86 1.47 6.09
N ILE A 80 4.30 0.69 5.16
CA ILE A 80 2.85 0.41 5.18
C ILE A 80 2.46 -0.44 6.38
N SER A 81 3.35 -1.31 6.86
CA SER A 81 3.12 -2.14 8.05
C SER A 81 3.04 -1.26 9.31
N GLU A 82 3.93 -0.27 9.42
CA GLU A 82 3.90 0.75 10.49
C GLU A 82 2.62 1.61 10.43
N VAL A 83 2.25 2.08 9.23
CA VAL A 83 1.02 2.88 9.02
C VAL A 83 -0.22 2.08 9.40
N LEU A 84 -0.33 0.83 8.95
CA LEU A 84 -1.47 -0.04 9.24
C LEU A 84 -1.58 -0.34 10.74
N SER A 85 -0.45 -0.63 11.40
CA SER A 85 -0.41 -0.87 12.85
C SER A 85 -0.85 0.36 13.64
N THR A 86 -0.37 1.54 13.25
CA THR A 86 -0.75 2.82 13.87
C THR A 86 -2.25 3.11 13.68
N CYS A 87 -2.78 2.85 12.48
CA CYS A 87 -4.18 3.07 12.17
C CYS A 87 -5.09 2.12 12.97
N SER A 88 -4.70 0.85 13.08
CA SER A 88 -5.42 -0.16 13.87
C SER A 88 -5.39 0.14 15.37
N TYR A 89 -4.23 0.52 15.92
CA TYR A 89 -4.12 0.93 17.33
C TYR A 89 -5.05 2.10 17.65
N ARG A 90 -5.04 3.14 16.79
CA ARG A 90 -5.94 4.29 16.97
C ARG A 90 -7.41 3.87 16.93
N LYS A 91 -7.80 2.91 16.08
CA LYS A 91 -9.16 2.35 16.03
C LYS A 91 -9.53 1.68 17.37
N THR A 92 -8.69 0.79 17.90
CA THR A 92 -8.96 0.09 19.17
C THR A 92 -9.06 1.04 20.37
N GLU A 93 -8.21 2.07 20.45
CA GLU A 93 -8.30 3.10 21.51
C GLU A 93 -9.56 3.96 21.42
N ARG A 94 -10.19 4.04 20.23
CA ARG A 94 -11.45 4.77 20.05
C ARG A 94 -12.65 3.92 20.44
N GLU A 95 -12.66 2.64 20.05
CA GLU A 95 -13.71 1.68 20.45
C GLU A 95 -13.84 1.60 21.98
N LYS A 96 -12.74 1.80 22.71
CA LYS A 96 -12.76 1.92 24.18
C LYS A 96 -13.50 3.19 24.65
N ARG A 97 -13.19 4.36 24.07
CA ARG A 97 -13.81 5.66 24.43
C ARG A 97 -15.31 5.74 24.11
N VAL A 98 -15.75 5.11 23.01
CA VAL A 98 -17.16 5.08 22.60
C VAL A 98 -18.05 4.34 23.60
N ARG A 99 -17.50 3.37 24.36
CA ARG A 99 -18.26 2.71 25.42
C ARG A 99 -18.62 3.65 26.58
N GLU A 100 -18.00 4.83 26.65
CA GLU A 100 -18.06 5.73 27.81
C GLU A 100 -18.88 7.01 27.53
N HIS A 101 -18.97 7.49 26.28
CA HIS A 101 -19.74 8.68 25.88
C HIS A 101 -20.36 8.51 24.48
N ASN A 102 -21.59 8.99 24.29
CA ASN A 102 -22.41 8.71 23.12
C ASN A 102 -23.23 9.94 22.69
N ASP A 103 -22.55 11.04 22.35
CA ASP A 103 -23.19 12.21 21.75
C ASP A 103 -23.21 12.14 20.20
N SER A 104 -24.10 12.91 19.56
CA SER A 104 -24.29 12.87 18.10
C SER A 104 -23.10 13.41 17.29
N ARG A 105 -22.28 14.29 17.87
CA ARG A 105 -21.12 14.90 17.21
C ARG A 105 -19.94 13.93 17.21
N GLU A 106 -19.77 13.17 18.29
CA GLU A 106 -18.80 12.09 18.40
C GLU A 106 -19.09 11.00 17.35
N GLN A 107 -20.36 10.65 17.13
CA GLN A 107 -20.75 9.69 16.10
C GLN A 107 -20.36 10.12 14.67
N GLU A 108 -20.50 11.41 14.34
CA GLU A 108 -20.12 11.93 13.03
C GLU A 108 -18.60 11.90 12.81
N LEU A 109 -17.82 12.31 13.81
CA LEU A 109 -16.36 12.24 13.79
C LEU A 109 -15.87 10.79 13.64
N LEU A 110 -16.51 9.83 14.32
CA LEU A 110 -16.19 8.41 14.22
C LEU A 110 -16.43 7.85 12.82
N LYS A 111 -17.51 8.28 12.17
CA LYS A 111 -17.80 7.89 10.80
C LYS A 111 -16.70 8.39 9.85
N GLU A 112 -16.31 9.67 9.98
CA GLU A 112 -15.23 10.25 9.18
C GLU A 112 -13.89 9.51 9.39
N GLU A 113 -13.53 9.22 10.65
CA GLU A 113 -12.31 8.47 10.97
C GLU A 113 -12.34 7.02 10.44
N THR A 114 -13.51 6.38 10.45
CA THR A 114 -13.70 5.05 9.88
C THR A 114 -13.50 5.06 8.37
N GLU A 115 -14.08 6.04 7.68
CA GLU A 115 -13.89 6.25 6.24
C GLU A 115 -12.41 6.49 5.90
N GLN A 116 -11.70 7.27 6.72
CA GLN A 116 -10.26 7.50 6.57
C GLN A 116 -9.43 6.23 6.77
N HIS A 117 -9.77 5.40 7.76
CA HIS A 117 -9.13 4.09 7.96
C HIS A 117 -9.31 3.21 6.72
N LEU A 118 -10.55 3.11 6.23
CA LEU A 118 -10.87 2.33 5.04
C LEU A 118 -10.12 2.81 3.81
N ALA A 119 -9.95 4.13 3.65
CA ALA A 119 -9.15 4.70 2.56
C ALA A 119 -7.68 4.25 2.63
N ILE A 120 -7.07 4.24 3.82
CA ILE A 120 -5.70 3.72 4.00
C ILE A 120 -5.61 2.24 3.66
N CYS A 121 -6.50 1.39 4.19
CA CYS A 121 -6.48 -0.04 3.90
C CYS A 121 -6.61 -0.31 2.40
N ARG A 122 -7.53 0.39 1.73
CA ARG A 122 -7.71 0.30 0.27
C ARG A 122 -6.45 0.71 -0.47
N ASN A 123 -5.86 1.85 -0.14
CA ASN A 123 -4.68 2.35 -0.83
C ASN A 123 -3.46 1.44 -0.62
N ILE A 124 -3.27 0.89 0.60
CA ILE A 124 -2.27 -0.13 0.88
C ILE A 124 -2.49 -1.35 0.01
N GLY A 125 -3.73 -1.87 -0.04
CA GLY A 125 -4.11 -3.00 -0.87
C GLY A 125 -3.80 -2.79 -2.36
N ILE A 126 -4.16 -1.62 -2.89
CA ILE A 126 -3.89 -1.24 -4.28
C ILE A 126 -2.39 -1.20 -4.55
N CYS A 127 -1.60 -0.56 -3.68
CA CYS A 127 -0.14 -0.53 -3.83
C CYS A 127 0.47 -1.93 -3.84
N LEU A 128 0.06 -2.78 -2.90
CA LEU A 128 0.55 -4.16 -2.82
C LEU A 128 0.15 -4.97 -4.06
N GLY A 129 -1.10 -4.87 -4.53
CA GLY A 129 -1.55 -5.52 -5.76
C GLY A 129 -0.75 -5.08 -6.99
N THR A 130 -0.44 -3.79 -7.10
CA THR A 130 0.44 -3.27 -8.16
C THR A 130 1.86 -3.84 -8.04
N MET A 131 2.42 -3.90 -6.83
CA MET A 131 3.74 -4.50 -6.60
C MET A 131 3.76 -5.99 -6.95
N VAL A 132 2.73 -6.75 -6.59
CA VAL A 132 2.57 -8.17 -6.95
C VAL A 132 2.59 -8.33 -8.47
N LYS A 133 1.85 -7.50 -9.23
CA LYS A 133 1.84 -7.54 -10.70
C LYS A 133 3.21 -7.21 -11.31
N ASN A 134 3.93 -6.25 -10.73
CA ASN A 134 5.22 -5.80 -11.24
C ASN A 134 6.37 -6.76 -10.90
N LEU A 135 6.38 -7.33 -9.70
CA LEU A 135 7.48 -8.13 -9.16
C LEU A 135 7.22 -9.65 -9.24
N LYS A 136 5.96 -10.07 -9.36
CA LYS A 136 5.52 -11.47 -9.43
C LYS A 136 6.12 -12.30 -8.29
N ALA A 137 6.67 -13.49 -8.57
CA ALA A 137 7.29 -14.36 -7.58
C ALA A 137 8.38 -13.66 -6.74
N SER A 138 9.06 -12.63 -7.27
CA SER A 138 10.05 -11.86 -6.49
C SER A 138 9.43 -11.03 -5.35
N PHE A 139 8.11 -10.86 -5.32
CA PHE A 139 7.37 -10.22 -4.23
C PHE A 139 7.17 -11.15 -3.03
N LEU A 140 7.21 -12.47 -3.20
CA LEU A 140 6.85 -13.41 -2.13
C LEU A 140 7.63 -13.21 -0.81
N PRO A 141 8.95 -12.97 -0.81
CA PRO A 141 9.67 -12.69 0.44
C PRO A 141 9.18 -11.41 1.14
N LEU A 142 8.71 -10.42 0.38
CA LEU A 142 8.13 -9.20 0.92
C LEU A 142 6.71 -9.44 1.43
N PHE A 143 5.94 -10.28 0.72
CA PHE A 143 4.62 -10.71 1.16
C PHE A 143 4.69 -11.45 2.49
N ASP A 144 5.63 -12.37 2.65
CA ASP A 144 5.85 -13.10 3.91
C ASP A 144 6.13 -12.15 5.09
N LYS A 145 6.85 -11.04 4.84
CA LYS A 145 7.08 -9.99 5.84
C LYS A 145 5.81 -9.21 6.19
N PHE A 146 4.90 -9.05 5.22
CA PHE A 146 3.63 -8.35 5.42
C PHE A 146 2.56 -9.22 6.08
N LEU A 147 2.59 -10.55 5.88
CA LEU A 147 1.60 -11.50 6.38
C LEU A 147 1.17 -11.30 7.84
N PRO A 148 2.08 -11.06 8.81
CA PRO A 148 1.67 -10.83 10.21
C PRO A 148 0.71 -9.65 10.41
N HIS A 149 0.71 -8.67 9.50
CA HIS A 149 -0.12 -7.47 9.56
C HIS A 149 -1.48 -7.65 8.86
N VAL A 150 -1.67 -8.74 8.12
CA VAL A 150 -2.94 -9.03 7.42
C VAL A 150 -4.10 -9.17 8.41
N SER A 151 -3.84 -9.72 9.61
CA SER A 151 -4.84 -9.84 10.68
C SER A 151 -5.47 -8.49 11.06
N LEU A 152 -4.73 -7.37 10.88
CA LEU A 152 -5.24 -6.02 11.14
C LEU A 152 -6.37 -5.59 10.19
N MET A 153 -6.57 -6.32 9.08
CA MET A 153 -7.64 -6.11 8.09
C MET A 153 -8.54 -7.34 7.94
N TRP A 154 -8.14 -8.50 8.46
CA TRP A 154 -8.85 -9.77 8.25
C TRP A 154 -9.76 -10.20 9.40
N SER A 155 -9.44 -9.83 10.65
CA SER A 155 -10.11 -10.34 11.86
C SER A 155 -11.63 -10.09 11.89
N ASN A 156 -12.34 -10.82 12.75
CA ASN A 156 -13.80 -10.79 12.85
C ASN A 156 -14.37 -9.40 13.23
N ASP A 157 -13.59 -8.59 13.93
CA ASP A 157 -13.89 -7.20 14.30
C ASP A 157 -13.69 -6.20 13.14
N ARG A 158 -13.28 -6.68 11.96
CA ARG A 158 -13.03 -5.86 10.77
C ARG A 158 -14.27 -5.72 9.90
N THR A 159 -14.32 -4.67 9.10
CA THR A 159 -15.41 -4.45 8.15
C THR A 159 -15.29 -5.39 6.95
N ALA A 160 -16.39 -5.55 6.21
CA ALA A 160 -16.37 -6.33 4.98
C ALA A 160 -15.39 -5.75 3.95
N GLU A 161 -15.26 -4.42 3.91
CA GLU A 161 -14.35 -3.69 3.04
C GLU A 161 -12.88 -3.95 3.39
N GLU A 162 -12.52 -3.96 4.68
CA GLU A 162 -11.17 -4.30 5.15
C GLU A 162 -10.82 -5.73 4.73
N ARG A 163 -11.71 -6.69 4.98
CA ARG A 163 -11.52 -8.09 4.58
C ARG A 163 -11.41 -8.26 3.08
N ARG A 164 -12.22 -7.51 2.30
CA ARG A 164 -12.19 -7.56 0.83
C ARG A 164 -10.81 -7.18 0.27
N VAL A 165 -10.12 -6.22 0.89
CA VAL A 165 -8.75 -5.85 0.50
C VAL A 165 -7.81 -7.05 0.61
N VAL A 166 -7.90 -7.80 1.70
CA VAL A 166 -7.08 -9.00 1.92
C VAL A 166 -7.38 -10.07 0.87
N VAL A 167 -8.65 -10.36 0.60
CA VAL A 167 -9.05 -11.34 -0.42
C VAL A 167 -8.48 -10.96 -1.79
N HIS A 168 -8.59 -9.69 -2.18
CA HIS A 168 -8.04 -9.21 -3.45
C HIS A 168 -6.52 -9.36 -3.50
N LEU A 169 -5.81 -9.07 -2.40
CA LEU A 169 -4.36 -9.23 -2.33
C LEU A 169 -3.94 -10.70 -2.51
N PHE A 170 -4.59 -11.64 -1.81
CA PHE A 170 -4.30 -13.06 -1.97
C PHE A 170 -4.66 -13.59 -3.36
N ARG A 171 -5.74 -13.08 -3.96
CA ARG A 171 -6.08 -13.36 -5.36
C ARG A 171 -4.96 -12.91 -6.29
N ASP A 172 -4.49 -11.67 -6.16
CA ASP A 172 -3.42 -11.13 -7.00
C ASP A 172 -2.12 -11.94 -6.82
N VAL A 173 -1.79 -12.35 -5.58
CA VAL A 173 -0.63 -13.21 -5.29
C VAL A 173 -0.77 -14.58 -5.97
N ALA A 174 -1.92 -15.24 -5.84
CA ALA A 174 -2.19 -16.52 -6.49
C ALA A 174 -2.10 -16.42 -8.02
N GLU A 175 -2.67 -15.35 -8.59
CA GLU A 175 -2.71 -15.13 -10.03
C GLU A 175 -1.32 -14.85 -10.62
N GLN A 176 -0.52 -14.01 -9.95
CA GLN A 176 0.77 -13.54 -10.47
C GLN A 176 1.96 -14.44 -10.11
N CYS A 177 1.90 -15.15 -8.98
CA CYS A 177 2.97 -16.03 -8.51
C CYS A 177 2.70 -17.52 -8.75
N ARG A 178 1.44 -17.91 -9.04
CA ARG A 178 1.06 -19.30 -9.38
C ARG A 178 1.54 -20.31 -8.31
N GLU A 179 2.23 -21.37 -8.73
CA GLU A 179 2.70 -22.46 -7.87
C GLU A 179 3.62 -21.97 -6.76
N ASP A 180 4.39 -20.89 -6.98
CA ASP A 180 5.29 -20.32 -5.97
C ASP A 180 4.51 -19.76 -4.76
N ALA A 181 3.25 -19.35 -4.95
CA ALA A 181 2.38 -18.84 -3.90
C ALA A 181 1.58 -19.92 -3.16
N PHE A 182 1.73 -21.20 -3.55
CA PHE A 182 0.90 -22.29 -3.02
C PHE A 182 0.91 -22.33 -1.49
N ARG A 183 2.10 -22.19 -0.89
CA ARG A 183 2.26 -22.21 0.58
C ARG A 183 1.45 -21.09 1.25
N GLN A 184 1.59 -19.86 0.78
CA GLN A 184 0.94 -18.70 1.38
C GLN A 184 -0.58 -18.74 1.20
N VAL A 185 -1.04 -19.10 0.00
CA VAL A 185 -2.48 -19.19 -0.31
C VAL A 185 -3.11 -20.32 0.48
N LEU A 186 -2.48 -21.50 0.56
CA LEU A 186 -2.98 -22.62 1.35
C LEU A 186 -3.08 -22.25 2.84
N SER A 187 -2.03 -21.62 3.40
CA SER A 187 -2.05 -21.16 4.79
C SER A 187 -3.20 -20.18 5.05
N PHE A 188 -3.45 -19.26 4.12
CA PHE A 188 -4.57 -18.32 4.24
C PHE A 188 -5.92 -19.03 4.18
N VAL A 189 -6.16 -19.88 3.18
CA VAL A 189 -7.42 -20.63 3.05
C VAL A 189 -7.70 -21.44 4.31
N LEU A 190 -6.69 -22.11 4.87
CA LEU A 190 -6.84 -22.85 6.14
C LEU A 190 -7.18 -21.93 7.31
N SER A 191 -6.60 -20.72 7.38
CA SER A 191 -6.94 -19.75 8.43
C SER A 191 -8.34 -19.14 8.33
N VAL A 192 -9.04 -19.31 7.20
CA VAL A 192 -10.43 -18.86 7.00
C VAL A 192 -11.44 -19.98 7.27
N ALA A 193 -11.01 -21.23 7.15
CA ALA A 193 -11.87 -22.40 7.30
C ALA A 193 -12.13 -22.79 8.78
N TYR A 194 -11.38 -22.23 9.72
CA TYR A 194 -11.45 -22.45 11.16
C TYR A 194 -11.58 -21.12 11.90
#